data_AF-A0A7J3FB45-F1
#
_entry.id   AF-A0A7J3FB45-F1
#
_cell.length_a   1.000
_cell.length_b   1.000
_cell.length_c   1.000
_cell.angle_alpha   90.00
_cell.angle_beta   90.00
_cell.angle_gamma   90.00
#
_symmetry.space_group_name_H-M   'P 1'
#
loop_
_entity.id
_entity.type
_entity.pdbx_description
1 polymer ?
#
loop_
_entity_poly.entity_id
_entity_poly.type
_entity_poly.pdbx_seq_one_letter_code
_entity_poly.pdbx_strand_id
1 'polypeptide(L)'
;MIVKVERIAWLISLLLASSIILYVIYITLPVRPPLIDDAFFMSENKIFLPLPHKASNLTVEEAILLRRSIRDYTDDPISISGLAMILWAAYGITDPERGFRASPSAGATYPLEIYVVIGERGVTARDGFLEAGVYKYEPHSHSLSSVKKGDYRGELMRAALGQEWVGEAPLIIIVCAVFERTTKIYGERGQTRYVPMEAGHAGQNIYLMATALNYGCVVVGAFYDDSVATVVGVKPEEKPLYIIPLGVPEMPHYKSFEDLGEYITSRRG
;
A
#
# COMPACT_ATOMS: atom_id res chain seq x y z
N MET A 1 -15.31 31.76 55.13
CA MET A 1 -14.25 31.90 54.12
C MET A 1 -13.75 30.53 53.63
N ILE A 2 -13.47 29.58 54.54
CA ILE A 2 -13.00 28.21 54.25
C ILE A 2 -13.92 27.42 53.30
N VAL A 3 -15.25 27.43 53.54
CA VAL A 3 -16.24 26.72 52.70
C VAL A 3 -16.27 27.18 51.23
N LYS A 4 -15.90 28.45 50.96
CA LYS A 4 -15.82 28.99 49.60
C LYS A 4 -14.59 28.48 48.85
N VAL A 5 -13.47 28.31 49.56
CA VAL A 5 -12.21 27.82 49.01
C VAL A 5 -12.32 26.33 48.66
N GLU A 6 -12.96 25.53 49.52
CA GLU A 6 -13.20 24.11 49.25
C GLU A 6 -14.09 23.89 48.01
N ARG A 7 -15.17 24.68 47.87
CA ARG A 7 -16.03 24.60 46.67
C ARG A 7 -15.29 24.94 45.38
N ILE A 8 -14.37 25.91 45.43
CA ILE A 8 -13.56 26.29 44.26
C ILE A 8 -12.57 25.18 43.91
N ALA A 9 -11.92 24.57 44.91
CA ALA A 9 -11.02 23.43 44.69
C ALA A 9 -11.73 22.24 44.05
N TRP A 10 -12.94 21.90 44.52
CA TRP A 10 -13.76 20.83 43.94
C TRP A 10 -14.13 21.09 42.48
N LEU A 11 -14.48 22.33 42.12
CA LEU A 11 -14.80 22.70 40.74
C LEU A 11 -13.59 22.58 39.81
N ILE A 12 -12.40 22.98 40.28
CA ILE A 12 -11.15 22.88 39.51
C ILE A 12 -10.79 21.41 39.28
N SER A 13 -10.91 20.55 40.30
CA SER A 13 -10.65 19.11 40.16
C SER A 13 -11.61 18.43 39.17
N LEU A 14 -12.88 18.82 39.16
CA LEU A 14 -13.88 18.33 38.19
C LEU A 14 -13.54 18.74 36.75
N LEU A 15 -13.08 19.98 36.55
CA LEU A 15 -12.67 20.47 35.22
C LEU A 15 -11.39 19.79 34.72
N LEU A 16 -10.43 19.51 35.61
CA LEU A 16 -9.23 18.78 35.25
C LEU A 16 -9.55 17.32 34.91
N ALA A 17 -10.40 16.67 35.70
CA ALA A 17 -10.83 15.31 35.42
C ALA A 17 -11.59 15.20 34.08
N SER A 18 -12.49 16.14 33.78
CA SER A 18 -13.22 16.15 32.52
C SER A 18 -12.31 16.43 31.31
N SER A 19 -11.34 17.33 31.46
CA SER A 19 -10.30 17.60 30.47
C SER A 19 -9.47 16.35 30.16
N ILE A 20 -9.02 15.62 31.18
CA ILE A 20 -8.26 14.38 31.03
C ILE A 20 -9.12 13.31 30.36
N ILE A 21 -10.39 13.16 30.76
CA ILE A 21 -11.31 12.20 30.13
C ILE A 21 -11.52 12.54 28.66
N LEU A 22 -11.75 13.81 28.31
CA LEU A 22 -11.89 14.25 26.92
C LEU A 22 -10.61 14.02 26.11
N TYR A 23 -9.44 14.23 26.72
CA TYR A 23 -8.15 13.96 26.09
C TYR A 23 -7.93 12.46 25.86
N VAL A 24 -8.23 11.61 26.85
CA VAL A 24 -8.17 10.16 26.74
C VAL A 24 -9.14 9.65 25.68
N ILE A 25 -10.38 10.15 25.65
CA ILE A 25 -11.35 9.86 24.59
C ILE A 25 -10.80 10.29 23.22
N TYR A 26 -10.22 11.49 23.13
CA TYR A 26 -9.64 11.99 21.88
C TYR A 26 -8.49 11.13 21.35
N ILE A 27 -7.61 10.61 22.21
CA ILE A 27 -6.48 9.76 21.80
C ILE A 27 -6.85 8.28 21.61
N THR A 28 -7.94 7.81 22.23
CA THR A 28 -8.41 6.40 22.12
C THR A 28 -9.48 6.21 21.06
N LEU A 29 -10.19 7.27 20.66
CA LEU A 29 -11.09 7.20 19.52
C LEU A 29 -10.23 6.91 18.27
N PRO A 30 -10.54 5.84 17.51
CA PRO A 30 -9.88 5.64 16.24
C PRO A 30 -10.18 6.87 15.39
N VAL A 31 -9.14 7.64 15.04
CA VAL A 31 -9.25 8.74 14.08
C VAL A 31 -9.64 8.09 12.76
N ARG A 32 -10.94 8.01 12.51
CA ARG A 32 -11.45 7.68 11.19
C ARG A 32 -10.92 8.79 10.29
N PRO A 33 -10.14 8.49 9.25
CA PRO A 33 -9.68 9.52 8.33
C PRO A 33 -10.91 10.31 7.83
N PRO A 34 -10.76 11.61 7.57
CA PRO A 34 -11.85 12.39 7.00
C PRO A 34 -12.40 11.64 5.79
N LEU A 35 -13.73 11.64 5.65
CA LEU A 35 -14.42 11.10 4.47
C LEU A 35 -13.98 11.93 3.26
N ILE A 36 -12.85 11.54 2.68
CA ILE A 36 -12.42 11.97 1.36
C ILE A 36 -13.42 11.33 0.41
N ASP A 37 -13.75 12.03 -0.67
CA ASP A 37 -14.82 11.65 -1.59
C ASP A 37 -14.54 10.26 -2.20
N ASP A 38 -14.97 9.20 -1.49
CA ASP A 38 -14.79 7.77 -1.80
C ASP A 38 -15.70 7.34 -2.97
N ALA A 39 -15.96 8.26 -3.90
CA ALA A 39 -16.78 8.02 -5.07
C ALA A 39 -16.01 7.13 -6.06
N PHE A 40 -16.03 5.83 -5.80
CA PHE A 40 -15.65 4.81 -6.76
C PHE A 40 -16.89 4.44 -7.57
N PHE A 41 -16.75 4.24 -8.88
CA PHE A 41 -17.85 3.89 -9.77
C PHE A 41 -17.56 2.55 -10.42
N MET A 42 -18.58 1.68 -10.49
CA MET A 42 -18.48 0.43 -11.25
C MET A 42 -19.18 0.58 -12.59
N SER A 43 -18.52 0.15 -13.66
CA SER A 43 -19.09 0.08 -15.02
C SER A 43 -18.67 -1.24 -15.65
N GLU A 44 -19.65 -2.13 -15.85
CA GLU A 44 -19.67 -3.51 -16.41
C GLU A 44 -18.46 -4.46 -16.20
N ASN A 45 -17.20 -4.00 -16.20
CA ASN A 45 -15.99 -4.73 -15.83
C ASN A 45 -14.86 -3.86 -15.25
N LYS A 46 -15.14 -2.60 -14.91
CA LYS A 46 -14.17 -1.63 -14.35
C LYS A 46 -14.64 -1.06 -13.03
N ILE A 47 -13.69 -0.86 -12.13
CA ILE A 47 -13.84 -0.16 -10.85
C ILE A 47 -12.99 1.11 -10.92
N PHE A 48 -13.61 2.27 -11.05
CA PHE A 48 -12.90 3.55 -10.97
C PHE A 48 -12.52 3.82 -9.53
N LEU A 49 -11.24 4.07 -9.25
CA LEU A 49 -10.74 4.24 -7.89
C LEU A 49 -10.92 5.69 -7.39
N PRO A 50 -11.05 5.91 -6.07
CA PRO A 50 -11.00 7.25 -5.49
C PRO A 50 -9.76 8.01 -5.95
N LEU A 51 -9.91 9.30 -6.27
CA LEU A 51 -8.82 10.08 -6.84
C LEU A 51 -7.64 10.26 -5.86
N PRO A 52 -6.40 10.34 -6.36
CA PRO A 52 -5.23 10.59 -5.51
C PRO A 52 -5.33 11.91 -4.75
N HIS A 53 -4.94 11.91 -3.48
CA HIS A 53 -5.04 13.04 -2.57
C HIS A 53 -3.99 12.95 -1.45
N LYS A 54 -3.89 13.98 -0.59
CA LYS A 54 -3.03 13.92 0.59
C LYS A 54 -3.64 12.98 1.64
N ALA A 55 -3.18 11.74 1.68
CA ALA A 55 -3.76 10.68 2.52
C ALA A 55 -3.12 10.54 3.92
N SER A 56 -1.95 11.16 4.15
CA SER A 56 -1.22 11.06 5.42
C SER A 56 -0.52 12.37 5.79
N ASN A 57 -0.20 12.51 7.08
CA ASN A 57 0.63 13.59 7.61
C ASN A 57 2.10 13.20 7.79
N LEU A 58 2.45 11.92 7.58
CA LEU A 58 3.85 11.49 7.64
C LEU A 58 4.68 12.19 6.57
N THR A 59 5.86 12.66 6.96
CA THR A 59 6.86 13.17 6.03
C THR A 59 7.54 12.02 5.27
N VAL A 60 8.30 12.37 4.23
CA VAL A 60 9.09 11.38 3.48
C VAL A 60 10.14 10.73 4.39
N GLU A 61 10.79 11.52 5.24
CA GLU A 61 11.79 11.06 6.20
C GLU A 61 11.19 10.10 7.23
N GLU A 62 9.99 10.40 7.74
CA GLU A 62 9.28 9.53 8.68
C GLU A 62 8.85 8.22 8.00
N ALA A 63 8.31 8.28 6.78
CA ALA A 63 7.97 7.07 6.03
C ALA A 63 9.20 6.18 5.80
N ILE A 64 10.36 6.76 5.47
CA ILE A 64 11.62 6.02 5.32
C ILE A 64 12.07 5.40 6.66
N LEU A 65 11.97 6.14 7.76
CA LEU A 65 12.35 5.69 9.10
C LEU A 65 11.50 4.48 9.55
N LEU A 66 10.19 4.58 9.36
CA LEU A 66 9.20 3.62 9.85
C LEU A 66 9.06 2.39 8.96
N ARG A 67 9.32 2.49 7.65
CA ARG A 67 9.12 1.42 6.68
C ARG A 67 9.88 0.15 7.03
N ARG A 68 9.19 -0.99 7.09
CA ARG A 68 9.74 -2.34 7.26
C ARG A 68 9.04 -3.35 6.36
N SER A 69 9.67 -4.50 6.18
CA SER A 69 9.01 -5.68 5.59
C SER A 69 8.16 -6.36 6.65
N ILE A 70 6.84 -6.28 6.48
CA ILE A 70 5.84 -6.86 7.39
C ILE A 70 5.25 -8.11 6.73
N ARG A 71 5.18 -9.20 7.50
CA ARG A 71 4.69 -10.52 7.06
C ARG A 71 3.51 -11.04 7.88
N ASP A 72 3.20 -10.40 9.01
CA ASP A 72 2.11 -10.77 9.90
C ASP A 72 1.02 -9.69 9.81
N TYR A 73 -0.20 -10.10 9.47
CA TYR A 73 -1.32 -9.20 9.20
C TYR A 73 -2.53 -9.55 10.06
N THR A 74 -3.33 -8.54 10.45
CA THR A 74 -4.66 -8.80 11.03
C THR A 74 -5.66 -9.17 9.93
N ASP A 75 -6.83 -9.65 10.33
CA ASP A 75 -7.97 -9.93 9.43
C ASP A 75 -8.67 -8.65 8.92
N ASP A 76 -8.16 -7.46 9.28
CA ASP A 76 -8.77 -6.20 8.87
C ASP A 76 -8.60 -5.94 7.37
N PRO A 77 -9.67 -5.50 6.67
CA PRO A 77 -9.59 -5.20 5.25
C PRO A 77 -8.76 -3.95 4.97
N ILE A 78 -8.19 -3.88 3.77
CA ILE A 78 -7.63 -2.65 3.24
C ILE A 78 -8.76 -1.74 2.72
N SER A 79 -8.70 -0.44 2.99
CA SER A 79 -9.69 0.48 2.41
C SER A 79 -9.45 0.69 0.91
N ILE A 80 -10.52 0.86 0.13
CA ILE A 80 -10.42 1.14 -1.31
C ILE A 80 -9.62 2.42 -1.61
N SER A 81 -9.75 3.43 -0.74
CA SER A 81 -8.96 4.67 -0.79
C SER A 81 -7.47 4.40 -0.55
N GLY A 82 -7.15 3.53 0.41
CA GLY A 82 -5.78 3.08 0.66
C GLY A 82 -5.18 2.34 -0.53
N LEU A 83 -5.91 1.38 -1.09
CA LEU A 83 -5.52 0.68 -2.32
C LEU A 83 -5.26 1.66 -3.47
N ALA A 84 -6.17 2.62 -3.69
CA ALA A 84 -6.05 3.63 -4.73
C ALA A 84 -4.76 4.44 -4.61
N MET A 85 -4.46 4.93 -3.39
CA MET A 85 -3.24 5.67 -3.11
C MET A 85 -1.98 4.84 -3.32
N ILE A 86 -1.98 3.55 -2.94
CA ILE A 86 -0.85 2.64 -3.14
C ILE A 86 -0.60 2.40 -4.63
N LEU A 87 -1.64 2.14 -5.42
CA LEU A 87 -1.51 1.92 -6.87
C LEU A 87 -1.06 3.20 -7.60
N TRP A 88 -1.56 4.35 -7.18
CA TRP A 88 -1.09 5.63 -7.69
C TRP A 88 0.39 5.87 -7.38
N ALA A 89 0.82 5.64 -6.13
CA ALA A 89 2.22 5.77 -5.74
C ALA A 89 3.13 4.79 -6.49
N ALA A 90 2.65 3.56 -6.72
CA ALA A 90 3.39 2.55 -7.46
C ALA A 90 3.64 2.99 -8.91
N TYR A 91 2.58 3.40 -9.62
CA TYR A 91 2.67 3.59 -11.08
C TYR A 91 1.58 4.49 -11.70
N GLY A 92 0.86 5.27 -10.89
CA GLY A 92 -0.13 6.23 -11.37
C GLY A 92 0.49 7.46 -12.05
N ILE A 93 -0.34 8.19 -12.80
CA ILE A 93 0.04 9.42 -13.49
C ILE A 93 0.27 10.56 -12.48
N THR A 94 1.38 11.28 -12.62
CA THR A 94 1.77 12.46 -11.82
C THR A 94 1.93 13.73 -12.67
N ASP A 95 2.17 13.58 -13.98
CA ASP A 95 2.16 14.66 -14.96
C ASP A 95 1.26 14.22 -16.13
N PRO A 96 0.00 14.68 -16.20
CA PRO A 96 -0.93 14.25 -17.25
C PRO A 96 -0.57 14.80 -18.64
N GLU A 97 0.15 15.92 -18.74
CA GLU A 97 0.55 16.50 -20.02
C GLU A 97 1.63 15.64 -20.69
N ARG A 98 2.56 15.12 -19.88
CA ARG A 98 3.67 14.27 -20.36
C ARG A 98 3.41 12.78 -20.21
N GLY A 99 2.35 12.41 -19.49
CA GLY A 99 2.06 11.02 -19.12
C GLY A 99 3.06 10.43 -18.12
N PHE A 100 3.78 11.28 -17.36
CA PHE A 100 4.75 10.76 -16.40
C PHE A 100 4.08 10.09 -15.21
N ARG A 101 4.76 9.08 -14.68
CA ARG A 101 4.30 8.25 -13.58
C ARG A 101 5.07 8.53 -12.29
N ALA A 102 4.50 8.13 -11.17
CA ALA A 102 5.12 8.23 -9.86
C ALA A 102 6.48 7.50 -9.78
N SER A 103 6.62 6.38 -10.47
CA SER A 103 7.91 5.69 -10.62
C SER A 103 8.67 6.18 -11.85
N PRO A 104 9.97 6.50 -11.74
CA PRO A 104 10.79 6.88 -12.87
C PRO A 104 11.07 5.66 -13.76
N SER A 105 11.13 5.89 -15.08
CA SER A 105 11.31 4.87 -16.10
C SER A 105 12.38 5.25 -17.12
N ALA A 106 13.20 4.28 -17.54
CA ALA A 106 14.23 4.50 -18.55
C ALA A 106 13.59 4.96 -19.87
N GLY A 107 13.93 6.18 -20.30
CA GLY A 107 13.38 6.79 -21.52
C GLY A 107 11.87 6.99 -21.49
N ALA A 108 11.24 7.01 -20.30
CA ALA A 108 9.79 7.05 -20.14
C ALA A 108 9.06 5.92 -20.91
N THR A 109 9.67 4.73 -20.96
CA THR A 109 9.13 3.57 -21.71
C THR A 109 8.00 2.84 -20.98
N TYR A 110 7.94 3.00 -19.65
CA TYR A 110 6.91 2.46 -18.77
C TYR A 110 6.56 0.98 -19.02
N PRO A 111 7.53 0.05 -18.80
CA PRO A 111 7.37 -1.38 -19.02
C PRO A 111 6.42 -2.08 -18.05
N LEU A 112 6.16 -1.52 -16.86
CA LEU A 112 5.46 -2.27 -15.81
C LEU A 112 3.96 -2.39 -16.06
N GLU A 113 3.39 -3.50 -15.59
CA GLU A 113 1.97 -3.78 -15.54
C GLU A 113 1.63 -4.22 -14.12
N ILE A 114 0.62 -3.61 -13.52
CA ILE A 114 0.26 -3.87 -12.12
C ILE A 114 -1.04 -4.63 -12.06
N TYR A 115 -1.02 -5.77 -11.39
CA TYR A 115 -2.20 -6.54 -11.04
C TYR A 115 -2.41 -6.53 -9.53
N VAL A 116 -3.66 -6.72 -9.15
CA VAL A 116 -4.11 -6.76 -7.77
C VAL A 116 -4.94 -8.03 -7.60
N VAL A 117 -4.55 -8.87 -6.66
CA VAL A 117 -5.33 -10.04 -6.22
C VAL A 117 -5.98 -9.70 -4.90
N ILE A 118 -7.31 -9.63 -4.91
CA ILE A 118 -8.14 -9.32 -3.76
C ILE A 118 -8.69 -10.63 -3.21
N GLY A 119 -8.40 -10.89 -1.93
CA GLY A 119 -8.99 -12.01 -1.20
C GLY A 119 -10.43 -11.76 -0.78
N GLU A 120 -11.11 -12.80 -0.30
CA GLU A 120 -12.42 -12.65 0.33
C GLU A 120 -12.36 -11.61 1.46
N ARG A 121 -13.26 -10.63 1.41
CA ARG A 121 -13.31 -9.48 2.34
C ARG A 121 -11.99 -8.69 2.45
N GLY A 122 -11.08 -8.80 1.48
CA GLY A 122 -9.76 -8.20 1.56
C GLY A 122 -9.72 -6.69 1.35
N VAL A 123 -10.69 -6.15 0.61
CA VAL A 123 -10.82 -4.70 0.36
C VAL A 123 -12.22 -4.22 0.69
N THR A 124 -12.32 -3.23 1.58
CA THR A 124 -13.58 -2.60 1.97
C THR A 124 -13.82 -1.31 1.19
N ALA A 125 -15.07 -1.08 0.83
CA ALA A 125 -15.58 0.14 0.21
C ALA A 125 -16.88 0.58 0.93
N ARG A 126 -17.50 1.68 0.48
CA ARG A 126 -18.66 2.30 1.18
C ARG A 126 -19.80 1.33 1.46
N ASP A 127 -20.13 0.48 0.50
CA ASP A 127 -21.32 -0.38 0.54
C ASP A 127 -20.98 -1.87 0.78
N GLY A 128 -19.77 -2.18 1.27
CA GLY A 128 -19.36 -3.55 1.59
C GLY A 128 -17.92 -3.85 1.18
N PHE A 129 -17.70 -5.06 0.67
CA PHE A 129 -16.39 -5.51 0.21
C PHE A 129 -16.36 -5.60 -1.32
N LEU A 130 -15.19 -5.36 -1.91
CA LEU A 130 -14.98 -5.71 -3.31
C LEU A 130 -15.01 -7.24 -3.47
N GLU A 131 -15.46 -7.69 -4.63
CA GLU A 131 -15.47 -9.11 -5.00
C GLU A 131 -14.03 -9.66 -5.00
N ALA A 132 -13.84 -10.88 -4.49
CA ALA A 132 -12.56 -11.55 -4.59
C ALA A 132 -12.22 -11.83 -6.06
N GLY A 133 -10.98 -11.57 -6.45
CA GLY A 133 -10.61 -11.67 -7.85
C GLY A 133 -9.23 -11.13 -8.16
N VAL A 134 -8.87 -11.27 -9.44
CA VAL A 134 -7.69 -10.64 -10.03
C VAL A 134 -8.15 -9.45 -10.86
N TYR A 135 -7.49 -8.32 -10.64
CA TYR A 135 -7.76 -7.06 -11.30
C TYR A 135 -6.47 -6.50 -11.89
N LYS A 136 -6.59 -5.80 -13.01
CA LYS A 136 -5.49 -5.07 -13.65
C LYS A 136 -5.65 -3.58 -13.41
N TYR A 137 -4.61 -2.92 -12.93
CA TYR A 137 -4.61 -1.46 -12.74
C TYR A 137 -4.37 -0.73 -14.06
N GLU A 138 -5.19 0.28 -14.34
CA GLU A 138 -5.19 1.11 -15.54
C GLU A 138 -4.81 2.56 -15.18
N PRO A 139 -3.52 2.95 -15.27
CA PRO A 139 -3.03 4.21 -14.71
C PRO A 139 -3.68 5.47 -15.28
N HIS A 140 -4.00 5.48 -16.58
CA HIS A 140 -4.60 6.65 -17.25
C HIS A 140 -6.01 6.95 -16.77
N SER A 141 -6.78 5.92 -16.42
CA SER A 141 -8.16 6.06 -15.95
C SER A 141 -8.29 5.93 -14.43
N HIS A 142 -7.17 5.70 -13.75
CA HIS A 142 -7.12 5.36 -12.33
C HIS A 142 -8.20 4.35 -11.94
N SER A 143 -8.19 3.19 -12.59
CA SER A 143 -9.23 2.16 -12.43
C SER A 143 -8.66 0.74 -12.38
N LEU A 144 -9.47 -0.21 -11.95
CA LEU A 144 -9.20 -1.63 -11.96
C LEU A 144 -10.11 -2.33 -12.98
N SER A 145 -9.53 -3.03 -13.95
CA SER A 145 -10.24 -3.91 -14.89
C SER A 145 -10.27 -5.33 -14.33
N SER A 146 -11.45 -5.98 -14.27
CA SER A 146 -11.54 -7.38 -13.83
C SER A 146 -10.87 -8.32 -14.83
N VAL A 147 -10.08 -9.26 -14.32
CA VAL A 147 -9.36 -10.29 -15.11
C VAL A 147 -9.95 -11.66 -14.81
N LYS A 148 -10.08 -12.01 -13.53
CA LYS A 148 -10.61 -13.30 -13.06
C LYS A 148 -11.40 -13.08 -11.77
N LYS A 149 -12.43 -13.90 -11.54
CA LYS A 149 -13.21 -13.92 -10.30
C LYS A 149 -12.74 -15.07 -9.40
N GLY A 150 -12.83 -14.87 -8.09
CA GLY A 150 -12.45 -15.86 -7.07
C GLY A 150 -11.19 -15.50 -6.31
N ASP A 151 -11.02 -16.11 -5.13
CA ASP A 151 -9.85 -15.93 -4.28
C ASP A 151 -8.67 -16.79 -4.79
N TYR A 152 -7.58 -16.14 -5.21
CA TYR A 152 -6.38 -16.79 -5.74
C TYR A 152 -5.16 -16.71 -4.80
N ARG A 153 -5.36 -16.29 -3.55
CA ARG A 153 -4.26 -16.10 -2.61
C ARG A 153 -3.54 -17.41 -2.27
N GLY A 154 -4.28 -18.50 -2.10
CA GLY A 154 -3.71 -19.82 -1.84
C GLY A 154 -2.86 -20.36 -2.99
N GLU A 155 -3.29 -20.13 -4.23
CA GLU A 155 -2.55 -20.45 -5.45
C GLU A 155 -1.25 -19.62 -5.53
N LEU A 156 -1.33 -18.33 -5.24
CA LEU A 156 -0.16 -17.45 -5.21
C LEU A 156 0.83 -17.84 -4.13
N MET A 157 0.36 -18.22 -2.94
CA MET A 157 1.21 -18.75 -1.87
C MET A 157 1.99 -19.98 -2.35
N ARG A 158 1.33 -20.93 -3.04
CA ARG A 158 1.99 -22.11 -3.61
C ARG A 158 3.01 -21.72 -4.69
N ALA A 159 2.65 -20.79 -5.57
CA ALA A 159 3.55 -20.27 -6.61
C ALA A 159 4.77 -19.52 -6.00
N ALA A 160 4.59 -18.91 -4.83
CA ALA A 160 5.61 -18.24 -4.02
C ALA A 160 6.31 -19.19 -3.04
N LEU A 161 6.57 -20.45 -3.44
CA LEU A 161 7.34 -21.42 -2.65
C LEU A 161 6.76 -21.72 -1.26
N GLY A 162 5.44 -21.57 -1.08
CA GLY A 162 4.77 -21.83 0.20
C GLY A 162 4.96 -20.74 1.25
N GLN A 163 5.33 -19.52 0.86
CA GLN A 163 5.45 -18.39 1.79
C GLN A 163 4.07 -17.96 2.31
N GLU A 164 3.72 -18.40 3.53
CA GLU A 164 2.38 -18.28 4.14
C GLU A 164 1.81 -16.86 4.13
N TRP A 165 2.64 -15.86 4.44
CA TRP A 165 2.26 -14.44 4.41
C TRP A 165 1.74 -13.95 3.05
N VAL A 166 2.06 -14.64 1.95
CA VAL A 166 1.44 -14.35 0.63
C VAL A 166 -0.03 -14.75 0.63
N GLY A 167 -0.37 -15.90 1.20
CA GLY A 167 -1.74 -16.43 1.24
C GLY A 167 -2.62 -15.76 2.31
N GLU A 168 -2.01 -15.32 3.41
CA GLU A 168 -2.70 -14.71 4.55
C GLU A 168 -3.06 -13.24 4.31
N ALA A 169 -2.29 -12.52 3.48
CA ALA A 169 -2.57 -11.12 3.19
C ALA A 169 -3.97 -10.94 2.58
N PRO A 170 -4.75 -9.91 2.98
CA PRO A 170 -6.04 -9.62 2.37
C PRO A 170 -5.93 -9.17 0.90
N LEU A 171 -4.75 -8.65 0.52
CA LEU A 171 -4.47 -8.07 -0.78
C LEU A 171 -3.06 -8.46 -1.23
N ILE A 172 -2.87 -8.79 -2.51
CA ILE A 172 -1.55 -9.04 -3.09
C ILE A 172 -1.40 -8.22 -4.37
N ILE A 173 -0.34 -7.41 -4.44
CA ILE A 173 0.02 -6.70 -5.67
C ILE A 173 1.04 -7.53 -6.45
N ILE A 174 0.82 -7.70 -7.75
CA ILE A 174 1.77 -8.35 -8.65
C ILE A 174 2.30 -7.29 -9.60
N VAL A 175 3.62 -7.14 -9.62
CA VAL A 175 4.31 -6.27 -10.57
C VAL A 175 4.83 -7.14 -11.70
N CYS A 176 4.32 -6.94 -12.90
CA CYS A 176 4.78 -7.56 -14.13
C CYS A 176 5.50 -6.54 -15.01
N ALA A 177 6.17 -7.00 -16.06
CA ALA A 177 6.73 -6.13 -17.09
C ALA A 177 6.57 -6.69 -18.50
N VAL A 178 6.32 -5.79 -19.46
CA VAL A 178 6.51 -6.03 -20.89
C VAL A 178 7.90 -5.52 -21.27
N PHE A 179 8.87 -6.42 -21.23
CA PHE A 179 10.29 -6.10 -21.41
C PHE A 179 10.57 -5.38 -22.73
N GLU A 180 9.87 -5.76 -23.80
CA GLU A 180 10.01 -5.22 -25.15
C GLU A 180 9.80 -3.71 -25.21
N ARG A 181 9.03 -3.10 -24.30
CA ARG A 181 8.83 -1.65 -24.26
C ARG A 181 10.15 -0.90 -24.01
N THR A 182 11.02 -1.47 -23.19
CA THR A 182 12.31 -0.88 -22.84
C THR A 182 13.46 -1.46 -23.68
N THR A 183 13.45 -2.76 -23.98
CA THR A 183 14.53 -3.41 -24.73
C THR A 183 14.59 -2.99 -26.20
N LYS A 184 13.47 -2.54 -26.80
CA LYS A 184 13.49 -1.94 -28.15
C LYS A 184 14.38 -0.71 -28.26
N ILE A 185 14.60 0.02 -27.16
CA ILE A 185 15.44 1.22 -27.11
C ILE A 185 16.83 0.91 -26.56
N TYR A 186 16.90 0.04 -25.54
CA TYR A 186 18.12 -0.15 -24.73
C TYR A 186 18.72 -1.55 -24.79
N GLY A 187 18.18 -2.44 -25.62
CA GLY A 187 18.65 -3.82 -25.81
C GLY A 187 18.75 -4.61 -24.50
N GLU A 188 19.82 -5.39 -24.38
CA GLU A 188 20.13 -6.24 -23.21
C GLU A 188 20.17 -5.45 -21.89
N ARG A 189 20.58 -4.17 -21.94
CA ARG A 189 20.62 -3.33 -20.74
C ARG A 189 19.21 -2.98 -20.23
N GLY A 190 18.24 -2.87 -21.15
CA GLY A 190 16.82 -2.77 -20.81
C GLY A 190 16.37 -3.98 -19.99
N GLN A 191 16.74 -5.18 -20.43
CA GLN A 191 16.34 -6.44 -19.84
C GLN A 191 17.00 -6.70 -18.48
N THR A 192 18.32 -6.58 -18.41
CA THR A 192 19.10 -7.00 -17.24
C THR A 192 19.20 -5.95 -16.15
N ARG A 193 18.91 -4.67 -16.46
CA ARG A 193 19.10 -3.56 -15.52
C ARG A 193 17.89 -2.67 -15.38
N TYR A 194 17.41 -2.07 -16.48
CA TYR A 194 16.44 -0.98 -16.38
C TYR A 194 15.06 -1.43 -15.92
N VAL A 195 14.54 -2.51 -16.50
CA VAL A 195 13.24 -3.06 -16.10
C VAL A 195 13.27 -3.53 -14.63
N PRO A 196 14.27 -4.30 -14.16
CA PRO A 196 14.39 -4.65 -12.75
C PRO A 196 14.55 -3.45 -11.80
N MET A 197 15.33 -2.42 -12.18
CA MET A 197 15.46 -1.19 -11.38
C MET A 197 14.12 -0.48 -11.23
N GLU A 198 13.35 -0.40 -12.30
CA GLU A 198 12.02 0.23 -12.29
C GLU A 198 11.03 -0.52 -11.40
N ALA A 199 11.05 -1.87 -11.43
CA ALA A 199 10.28 -2.67 -10.48
C ALA A 199 10.67 -2.35 -9.02
N GLY A 200 11.97 -2.15 -8.75
CA GLY A 200 12.49 -1.69 -7.46
C GLY A 200 11.95 -0.30 -7.05
N HIS A 201 11.88 0.64 -7.98
CA HIS A 201 11.30 1.97 -7.72
C HIS A 201 9.81 1.87 -7.34
N ALA A 202 9.03 1.11 -8.12
CA ALA A 202 7.62 0.89 -7.85
C ALA A 202 7.39 0.17 -6.51
N GLY A 203 8.18 -0.87 -6.23
CA GLY A 203 8.13 -1.59 -4.97
C GLY A 203 8.45 -0.70 -3.76
N GLN A 204 9.44 0.19 -3.87
CA GLN A 204 9.75 1.13 -2.79
C GLN A 204 8.68 2.20 -2.60
N ASN A 205 8.06 2.70 -3.69
CA ASN A 205 6.92 3.60 -3.58
C ASN A 205 5.72 2.93 -2.88
N ILE A 206 5.45 1.65 -3.19
CA ILE A 206 4.43 0.85 -2.49
C ILE A 206 4.75 0.78 -1.00
N TYR A 207 5.98 0.43 -0.64
CA TYR A 207 6.42 0.37 0.75
C TYR A 207 6.20 1.69 1.51
N LEU A 208 6.59 2.82 0.92
CA LEU A 208 6.47 4.13 1.56
C LEU A 208 5.02 4.56 1.70
N MET A 209 4.20 4.36 0.66
CA MET A 209 2.78 4.70 0.70
C MET A 209 2.01 3.79 1.67
N ALA A 210 2.27 2.48 1.66
CA ALA A 210 1.69 1.54 2.63
C ALA A 210 2.03 1.95 4.06
N THR A 211 3.31 2.26 4.34
CA THR A 211 3.76 2.74 5.65
C THR A 211 3.04 4.03 6.04
N ALA A 212 2.92 4.99 5.12
CA ALA A 212 2.24 6.26 5.36
C ALA A 212 0.75 6.09 5.71
N LEU A 213 0.12 5.02 5.24
CA LEU A 213 -1.28 4.65 5.46
C LEU A 213 -1.47 3.66 6.62
N ASN A 214 -0.40 3.34 7.38
CA ASN A 214 -0.37 2.32 8.44
C ASN A 214 -0.66 0.89 7.97
N TYR A 215 -0.37 0.59 6.71
CA TYR A 215 -0.35 -0.77 6.17
C TYR A 215 1.08 -1.34 6.18
N GLY A 216 1.16 -2.67 6.17
CA GLY A 216 2.40 -3.43 6.05
C GLY A 216 2.43 -4.18 4.73
N CYS A 217 3.61 -4.32 4.14
CA CYS A 217 3.82 -5.17 2.99
C CYS A 217 5.21 -5.79 2.98
N VAL A 218 5.43 -6.75 2.10
CA VAL A 218 6.76 -7.27 1.80
C VAL A 218 6.92 -7.54 0.31
N VAL A 219 8.04 -7.15 -0.28
CA VAL A 219 8.41 -7.57 -1.63
C VAL A 219 8.96 -9.00 -1.59
N VAL A 220 8.35 -9.88 -2.36
CA VAL A 220 8.74 -11.26 -2.57
C VAL A 220 9.26 -11.42 -4.00
N GLY A 221 10.54 -11.78 -4.13
CA GLY A 221 11.19 -12.08 -5.41
C GLY A 221 11.43 -13.57 -5.67
N ALA A 222 11.05 -14.44 -4.73
CA ALA A 222 11.22 -15.89 -4.84
C ALA A 222 9.86 -16.54 -5.15
N PHE A 223 9.65 -16.89 -6.41
CA PHE A 223 8.42 -17.53 -6.91
C PHE A 223 8.70 -18.23 -8.26
N TYR A 224 7.78 -19.06 -8.72
CA TYR A 224 7.80 -19.63 -10.06
C TYR A 224 7.06 -18.73 -11.05
N ASP A 225 7.78 -18.05 -11.96
CA ASP A 225 7.24 -17.07 -12.91
C ASP A 225 6.01 -17.57 -13.68
N ASP A 226 6.11 -18.76 -14.29
CA ASP A 226 5.03 -19.36 -15.09
C ASP A 226 3.80 -19.70 -14.25
N SER A 227 4.01 -20.09 -12.99
CA SER A 227 2.91 -20.36 -12.06
C SER A 227 2.19 -19.08 -11.69
N VAL A 228 2.93 -18.01 -11.34
CA VAL A 228 2.34 -16.69 -11.05
C VAL A 228 1.58 -16.17 -12.27
N ALA A 229 2.19 -16.24 -13.47
CA ALA A 229 1.56 -15.81 -14.71
C ALA A 229 0.23 -16.54 -14.97
N THR A 230 0.19 -17.85 -14.73
CA THR A 230 -1.02 -18.68 -14.89
C THR A 230 -2.09 -18.34 -13.85
N VAL A 231 -1.70 -18.19 -12.59
CA VAL A 231 -2.62 -17.89 -11.48
C VAL A 231 -3.28 -16.53 -11.67
N VAL A 232 -2.48 -15.51 -12.01
CA VAL A 232 -2.97 -14.14 -12.25
C VAL A 232 -3.71 -14.03 -13.58
N GLY A 233 -3.34 -14.83 -14.59
CA GLY A 233 -3.88 -14.69 -15.95
C GLY A 233 -3.31 -13.48 -16.68
N VAL A 234 -2.00 -13.24 -16.52
CA VAL A 234 -1.30 -12.14 -17.21
C VAL A 234 -1.27 -12.37 -18.71
N LYS A 235 -1.05 -11.30 -19.49
CA LYS A 235 -0.89 -11.44 -20.94
C LYS A 235 0.41 -12.18 -21.28
N PRO A 236 0.51 -12.89 -22.43
CA PRO A 236 1.69 -13.68 -22.78
C PRO A 236 3.02 -12.92 -22.74
N GLU A 237 3.01 -11.63 -23.11
CA GLU A 237 4.15 -10.73 -23.12
C GLU A 237 4.53 -10.16 -21.74
N GLU A 238 3.67 -10.31 -20.73
CA GLU A 238 3.87 -9.78 -19.39
C GLU A 238 4.58 -10.83 -18.53
N LYS A 239 5.69 -10.44 -17.89
CA LYS A 239 6.49 -11.31 -17.03
C LYS A 239 6.45 -10.83 -15.58
N PRO A 240 6.02 -11.66 -14.61
CA PRO A 240 6.05 -11.30 -13.20
C PRO A 240 7.47 -10.96 -12.71
N LEU A 241 7.59 -9.93 -11.88
CA LEU A 241 8.84 -9.49 -11.27
C LEU A 241 8.77 -9.46 -9.74
N TYR A 242 7.63 -9.05 -9.18
CA TYR A 242 7.38 -9.07 -7.73
C TYR A 242 5.99 -9.59 -7.39
N ILE A 243 5.91 -10.27 -6.25
CA ILE A 243 4.68 -10.48 -5.47
C ILE A 243 4.79 -9.60 -4.22
N ILE A 244 3.77 -8.81 -3.92
CA ILE A 244 3.77 -7.87 -2.80
C ILE A 244 2.47 -8.05 -1.98
N PRO A 245 2.42 -9.01 -1.04
CA PRO A 245 1.34 -9.09 -0.07
C PRO A 245 1.29 -7.82 0.78
N LEU A 246 0.06 -7.39 1.08
CA LEU A 246 -0.24 -6.16 1.78
C LEU A 246 -1.43 -6.36 2.72
N GLY A 247 -1.30 -5.88 3.96
CA GLY A 247 -2.30 -6.04 5.01
C GLY A 247 -2.15 -5.00 6.13
N VAL A 248 -3.09 -4.98 7.07
CA VAL A 248 -2.92 -4.22 8.32
C VAL A 248 -1.93 -4.98 9.21
N PRO A 249 -0.81 -4.39 9.67
CA PRO A 249 0.16 -5.09 10.51
C PRO A 249 -0.44 -5.54 11.84
N GLU A 250 -0.16 -6.76 12.29
CA GLU A 250 -0.48 -7.17 13.67
C GLU A 250 0.28 -6.32 14.70
N MET A 251 1.55 -6.03 14.40
CA MET A 251 2.39 -5.15 15.19
C MET A 251 3.02 -4.06 14.30
N PRO A 252 2.59 -2.80 14.43
CA PRO A 252 3.21 -1.70 13.71
C PRO A 252 4.64 -1.46 14.21
N HIS A 253 5.56 -1.19 13.28
CA HIS A 253 6.94 -0.84 13.64
C HIS A 253 7.04 0.64 14.02
N TYR A 254 7.56 0.91 15.22
CA TYR A 254 7.81 2.26 15.71
C TYR A 254 9.30 2.52 15.87
N LYS A 255 9.75 3.70 15.43
CA LYS A 255 11.11 4.20 15.66
C LYS A 255 11.12 5.71 15.64
N SER A 256 11.95 6.33 16.50
CA SER A 256 12.14 7.77 16.55
C SER A 256 13.48 8.19 15.92
N PHE A 257 13.60 9.46 15.51
CA PHE A 257 14.89 10.02 15.10
C PHE A 257 15.87 10.18 16.28
N GLU A 258 15.36 10.30 17.50
CA GLU A 258 16.16 10.32 18.72
C GLU A 258 16.86 8.97 18.90
N ASP A 259 16.12 7.86 18.84
CA ASP A 259 16.68 6.50 18.89
C ASP A 259 17.78 6.29 17.85
N LEU A 260 17.55 6.80 16.62
CA LEU A 260 18.50 6.70 15.52
C LEU A 260 19.74 7.56 15.79
N GLY A 261 19.55 8.76 16.33
CA GLY A 261 20.61 9.68 16.72
C GLY A 261 21.49 9.11 17.83
N GLU A 262 20.88 8.52 18.86
CA GLU A 262 21.58 7.82 19.94
C GLU A 262 22.40 6.65 19.39
N TYR A 263 21.79 5.79 18.56
CA TYR A 263 22.47 4.67 17.95
C TYR A 263 23.69 5.12 17.13
N ILE A 264 23.52 6.08 16.22
CA ILE A 264 24.60 6.56 15.36
C ILE A 264 25.70 7.22 16.19
N THR A 265 25.34 8.04 17.19
CA THR A 265 26.30 8.75 18.05
C THR A 265 27.12 7.77 18.89
N SER A 266 26.49 6.73 19.45
CA SER A 266 27.21 5.66 20.17
C SER A 266 28.24 4.91 19.33
N ARG A 267 28.12 4.97 18.00
CA ARG A 267 29.05 4.36 17.03
C ARG A 267 30.10 5.34 16.51
N ARG A 268 30.01 6.63 16.84
CA ARG A 268 30.95 7.67 16.39
C ARG A 268 32.16 7.84 17.31
N GLY A 269 32.15 7.26 18.51
CA GLY A 269 33.21 7.39 19.51
C GLY A 269 32.86 8.44 20.55
#